data_AF-A0A2S5A3L5-F1
#
_entry.id   AF-A0A2S5A3L5-F1
#
_cell.length_a   1.000
_cell.length_b   1.000
_cell.length_c   1.000
_cell.angle_alpha   90.00
_cell.angle_beta   90.00
_cell.angle_gamma   90.00
#
_symmetry.space_group_name_H-M   'P 1'
#
loop_
_entity.id
_entity.type
_entity.pdbx_description
1 polymer ?
#
loop_
_entity_poly.entity_id
_entity_poly.type
_entity_poly.pdbx_seq_one_letter_code
_entity_poly.pdbx_strand_id
1 'polypeptide(L)'
;MNSIPPFNLLTKPTGPVCNLDCTYCYYLEKEKMYPGNNNFVMNETTLETFVRKYNHFVWQGGEPTLLGIDYFKKHFHFRKNTEVVE
;
A
#
# COMPACT_ATOMS: atom_id res chain seq x y z
N MET A 1 0.65 28.58 -13.45
CA MET A 1 0.39 27.18 -13.06
C MET A 1 0.81 27.03 -11.60
N ASN A 2 -0.13 26.79 -10.69
CA ASN A 2 0.21 26.53 -9.30
C ASN A 2 0.84 25.13 -9.23
N SER A 3 2.13 25.06 -8.88
CA SER A 3 2.80 23.80 -8.57
C SER A 3 2.15 23.17 -7.33
N ILE A 4 1.86 21.87 -7.39
CA ILE A 4 1.36 21.13 -6.23
C ILE A 4 2.46 21.13 -5.16
N PRO A 5 2.17 21.54 -3.90
CA PRO A 5 3.14 21.47 -2.82
C PRO A 5 3.63 20.02 -2.60
N PRO A 6 4.87 19.81 -2.17
CA PRO A 6 5.36 18.47 -1.86
C PRO A 6 4.50 17.82 -0.78
N PHE A 7 4.15 16.55 -0.96
CA PHE A 7 3.37 15.76 -0.02
C PHE A 7 3.94 14.35 0.10
N ASN A 8 3.68 13.70 1.25
CA ASN A 8 4.01 12.30 1.49
C ASN A 8 2.72 11.50 1.67
N LEU A 9 2.65 10.32 1.07
CA LEU A 9 1.52 9.41 1.25
C LEU A 9 1.83 8.31 2.25
N LEU A 10 0.79 7.82 2.92
CA LEU A 10 0.84 6.64 3.75
C LEU A 10 -0.10 5.59 3.14
N THR A 11 0.48 4.46 2.73
CA THR A 11 -0.18 3.44 1.92
C THR A 11 -0.37 2.17 2.71
N LYS A 12 -1.55 1.54 2.58
CA LYS A 12 -1.98 0.41 3.41
C LYS A 12 -2.29 -0.81 2.55
N PRO A 13 -1.27 -1.56 2.07
CA PRO A 13 -1.46 -2.56 1.03
C PRO A 13 -2.12 -3.85 1.55
N THR A 14 -2.23 -4.05 2.86
CA THR A 14 -2.97 -5.14 3.53
C THR A 14 -4.23 -4.66 4.24
N GLY A 15 -4.60 -3.39 4.08
CA GLY A 15 -5.67 -2.76 4.85
C GLY A 15 -5.46 -2.99 6.36
N PRO A 16 -6.52 -3.35 7.12
CA PRO A 16 -6.45 -3.59 8.57
C PRO A 16 -5.83 -4.94 9.00
N VAL A 17 -5.50 -5.85 8.06
CA VAL A 17 -5.09 -7.22 8.38
C VAL A 17 -3.71 -7.28 9.02
N CYS A 18 -3.61 -7.92 10.19
CA CYS A 18 -2.38 -8.07 10.96
C CYS A 18 -2.28 -9.50 11.53
N ASN A 19 -1.08 -9.99 11.79
CA ASN A 19 -0.84 -11.26 12.48
C ASN A 19 -0.72 -11.12 14.00
N LEU A 20 -0.83 -9.89 14.52
CA LEU A 20 -0.83 -9.57 15.94
C LEU A 20 -2.15 -8.90 16.31
N ASP A 21 -2.59 -9.10 17.55
CA ASP A 21 -3.77 -8.47 18.13
C ASP A 21 -3.38 -7.63 19.36
N CYS A 22 -2.67 -6.54 19.10
CA CYS A 22 -2.17 -5.68 20.17
C CYS A 22 -3.33 -4.99 20.89
N THR A 23 -3.35 -5.02 22.23
CA THR A 23 -4.44 -4.47 23.06
C THR A 23 -4.69 -2.97 22.90
N TYR A 24 -3.71 -2.24 22.37
CA TYR A 24 -3.79 -0.80 22.09
C TYR A 24 -4.06 -0.48 20.61
N CYS A 25 -4.18 -1.48 19.74
CA CYS A 25 -4.32 -1.27 18.30
C CYS A 25 -5.78 -1.06 17.91
N TYR A 26 -6.17 0.19 17.69
CA TYR A 26 -7.50 0.52 17.17
C TYR A 26 -7.70 0.15 15.68
N TYR A 27 -6.63 -0.25 14.97
CA TYR A 27 -6.65 -0.31 13.51
C TYR A 27 -7.29 -1.60 12.95
N LEU A 28 -7.19 -2.72 13.66
CA LEU A 28 -7.72 -4.02 13.21
C LEU A 28 -9.24 -4.02 13.10
N GLU A 29 -9.91 -3.33 14.03
CA GLU A 29 -11.38 -3.25 14.06
C GLU A 29 -11.99 -2.64 12.78
N LYS A 30 -11.19 -1.98 11.95
CA LYS A 30 -11.64 -1.42 10.67
C LYS A 30 -12.02 -2.48 9.64
N GLU A 31 -11.69 -3.75 9.86
CA GLU A 31 -12.27 -4.86 9.08
C GLU A 31 -13.81 -4.80 9.08
N LYS A 32 -14.41 -4.44 10.23
CA LYS A 32 -15.87 -4.32 10.40
C LYS A 32 -16.50 -3.23 9.53
N MET A 33 -15.71 -2.28 9.01
CA MET A 33 -16.20 -1.21 8.13
C MET A 33 -16.46 -1.70 6.69
N TYR A 34 -16.01 -2.91 6.32
CA TYR A 34 -16.12 -3.46 4.98
C TYR A 34 -16.85 -4.81 4.97
N PRO A 35 -18.16 -4.84 5.31
CA PRO A 35 -18.91 -6.08 5.41
C PRO A 35 -18.95 -6.80 4.05
N GLY A 36 -18.63 -8.09 4.05
CA GLY A 36 -18.61 -8.92 2.84
C GLY A 36 -17.34 -8.82 1.99
N ASN A 37 -16.39 -7.96 2.35
CA ASN A 37 -15.06 -7.96 1.74
C ASN A 37 -14.01 -8.46 2.73
N ASN A 38 -13.47 -9.65 2.46
CA ASN A 38 -12.40 -10.25 3.26
C ASN A 38 -11.03 -10.13 2.57
N ASN A 39 -10.97 -9.50 1.39
CA ASN A 39 -9.72 -9.29 0.67
C ASN A 39 -9.30 -7.82 0.75
N PHE A 40 -8.40 -7.55 1.69
CA PHE A 40 -7.81 -6.22 1.91
C PHE A 40 -6.50 -6.00 1.17
N VAL A 41 -6.05 -6.99 0.38
CA VAL A 41 -4.79 -6.89 -0.36
C VAL A 41 -4.94 -5.96 -1.55
N MET A 42 -4.09 -4.95 -1.62
CA MET A 42 -3.91 -4.12 -2.81
C MET A 42 -3.41 -5.01 -3.95
N ASN A 43 -4.27 -5.26 -4.93
CA ASN A 43 -3.97 -6.10 -6.09
C ASN A 43 -2.85 -5.50 -6.98
N GLU A 44 -2.31 -6.33 -7.86
CA GLU A 44 -1.16 -6.00 -8.70
C GLU A 44 -1.42 -4.80 -9.64
N THR A 45 -2.58 -4.75 -10.28
CA THR A 45 -2.96 -3.63 -11.17
C THR A 45 -3.01 -2.30 -10.40
N THR A 46 -3.50 -2.33 -9.16
CA THR A 46 -3.54 -1.16 -8.28
C THR A 46 -2.14 -0.78 -7.81
N LEU A 47 -1.32 -1.77 -7.44
CA LEU A 47 0.08 -1.55 -7.06
C LEU A 47 0.87 -0.89 -8.20
N GLU A 48 0.75 -1.40 -9.43
CA GLU A 48 1.42 -0.82 -10.58
C GLU A 48 1.00 0.63 -10.80
N THR A 49 -0.32 0.89 -10.84
CA THR A 49 -0.87 2.24 -11.01
C THR A 49 -0.39 3.19 -9.91
N PHE A 50 -0.41 2.74 -8.66
CA PHE A 50 0.01 3.51 -7.50
C PHE A 50 1.50 3.87 -7.58
N VAL A 51 2.35 2.90 -7.88
CA VAL A 51 3.80 3.04 -7.92
C VAL A 51 4.27 3.91 -9.07
N ARG A 52 3.58 3.86 -10.22
CA ARG A 52 3.85 4.76 -11.36
C ARG A 52 3.47 6.21 -11.06
N LYS A 53 2.44 6.43 -10.24
CA LYS A 53 1.88 7.76 -9.98
C LYS A 53 2.57 8.51 -8.85
N TYR A 54 3.04 7.82 -7.80
CA TYR A 54 3.51 8.45 -6.58
C TYR A 54 4.95 8.10 -6.25
N ASN A 55 5.79 9.11 -6.05
CA ASN A 55 7.23 8.96 -5.77
C ASN A 55 7.58 8.91 -4.28
N HIS A 56 6.77 9.54 -3.43
CA HIS A 56 7.02 9.66 -1.99
C HIS A 56 5.86 9.07 -1.19
N PHE A 57 6.09 7.89 -0.62
CA PHE A 57 5.11 7.24 0.23
C PHE A 57 5.79 6.25 1.21
N VAL A 58 5.05 5.89 2.25
CA VAL A 58 5.45 4.86 3.22
C VAL A 58 4.44 3.70 3.23
N TRP A 59 4.94 2.48 3.39
CA TRP A 59 4.10 1.30 3.63
C TRP A 59 3.67 1.26 5.09
N GLN A 60 2.38 1.06 5.35
CA GLN A 60 1.79 0.94 6.68
C GLN A 60 0.55 0.04 6.61
N GLY A 61 -0.26 0.02 7.67
CA GLY A 61 -1.55 -0.67 7.71
C GLY A 61 -1.41 -2.13 8.09
N GLY A 62 -2.21 -2.53 9.09
CA GLY A 62 -2.20 -3.87 9.64
C GLY A 62 -0.75 -4.27 9.90
N GLU A 63 -0.34 -5.37 9.29
CA GLU A 63 1.06 -5.69 9.08
C GLU A 63 1.35 -5.80 7.56
N PRO A 64 2.06 -4.83 6.94
CA PRO A 64 2.31 -4.85 5.50
C PRO A 64 3.26 -5.98 5.09
N THR A 65 4.13 -6.47 5.98
CA THR A 65 5.09 -7.55 5.65
C THR A 65 4.43 -8.91 5.45
N LEU A 66 3.15 -9.07 5.82
CA LEU A 66 2.37 -10.28 5.53
C LEU A 66 2.24 -10.59 4.04
N LEU A 67 2.42 -9.59 3.17
CA LEU A 67 2.42 -9.78 1.71
C LEU A 67 3.65 -10.55 1.20
N GLY A 68 4.67 -10.71 2.05
CA GLY A 68 5.93 -11.33 1.68
C GLY A 68 6.79 -10.47 0.77
N ILE A 69 8.06 -10.84 0.66
CA ILE A 69 9.06 -10.06 -0.07
C ILE A 69 8.75 -9.93 -1.57
N ASP A 70 8.13 -10.95 -2.17
CA ASP A 70 7.85 -10.97 -3.61
C ASP A 70 6.83 -9.91 -4.02
N TYR A 71 5.89 -9.55 -3.13
CA TYR A 71 5.00 -8.42 -3.35
C TYR A 71 5.79 -7.10 -3.51
N PHE A 72 6.75 -6.85 -2.60
CA PHE A 72 7.56 -5.64 -2.63
C PHE A 72 8.58 -5.66 -3.79
N LYS A 73 9.02 -6.83 -4.27
CA LYS A 73 9.84 -6.90 -5.50
C LYS A 73 9.08 -6.38 -6.73
N LYS A 74 7.76 -6.58 -6.81
CA LYS A 74 6.93 -6.02 -7.90
C LYS A 74 6.97 -4.50 -7.94
N HIS A 75 7.00 -3.82 -6.78
CA HIS A 75 7.19 -2.37 -6.71
C HIS A 75 8.45 -1.92 -7.47
N PHE A 76 9.60 -2.56 -7.20
CA PHE A 76 10.85 -2.23 -7.88
C PHE A 76 10.81 -2.56 -9.38
N HIS A 77 10.12 -3.64 -9.77
CA HIS A 77 9.93 -3.98 -11.17
C HIS A 77 9.14 -2.91 -11.91
N PHE A 78 7.99 -2.47 -11.37
CA PHE A 78 7.17 -1.42 -11.97
C PHE A 78 7.90 -0.07 -12.04
N ARG A 79 8.71 0.26 -11.02
CA ARG A 79 9.55 1.46 -11.03
C ARG A 79 10.54 1.48 -12.19
N LYS A 80 11.32 0.41 -12.36
CA LYS A 80 12.31 0.31 -13.44
C LYS A 80 11.67 0.43 -14.82
N ASN A 81 10.50 -0.16 -15.00
CA ASN A 81 9.74 -0.08 -16.26
C ASN A 81 9.03 1.28 -16.46
N THR A 82 9.33 2.29 -15.64
CA THR A 82 8.82 3.67 -15.79
C THR A 82 9.95 4.65 -16.20
N GLU A 83 11.23 4.23 -16.14
CA GLU A 83 12.40 5.05 -16.50
C GLU A 83 12.79 4.96 -17.99
N VAL A 84 11.82 4.98 -18.91
CA VAL A 84 12.08 5.19 -20.35
C VAL A 84 11.17 6.28 -20.88
N VAL A 85 11.48 7.52 -20.52
CA VAL A 85 11.14 8.72 -21.30
C VAL A 85 12.29 9.72 -21.07
N GLU A 86 13.39 9.56 -21.81
CA GLU A 86 14.28 10.67 -22.15
C GLU A 86 13.67 11.43 -23.34
#